data_AF-A0A3S0ZHZ1-F1
#
_entry.id   AF-A0A3S0ZHZ1-F1
#
_cell.length_a   1.000
_cell.length_b   1.000
_cell.length_c   1.000
_cell.angle_alpha   90.00
_cell.angle_beta   90.00
_cell.angle_gamma   90.00
#
_symmetry.space_group_name_H-M   'P 1'
#
loop_
_entity.id
_entity.type
_entity.pdbx_description
1 polymer ?
#
loop_
_entity_poly.entity_id
_entity_poly.type
_entity_poly.pdbx_seq_one_letter_code
_entity_poly.pdbx_strand_id
1 'polypeptide(L)'
;MPWPAVGRSGFGAGLQRRAAESPFGKLTQAGRDWANGTLFNTRPDDDATEAAFWGINPALLTATETKGIWESNVPAVHAFLTIDSQFRMTALARGGVLVHGLDYNGARAGLEMAGVAVTPDLWSDIQMIEAGAVGELNRGRMQ
;
A
#
# COMPACT_ATOMS: atom_id res chain seq x y z
N MET A 1 16.57 -5.17 34.15
CA MET A 1 15.16 -5.17 34.59
C MET A 1 14.38 -6.12 33.69
N PRO A 2 13.74 -7.18 34.19
CA PRO A 2 12.98 -8.11 33.34
C PRO A 2 11.53 -7.64 33.15
N TRP A 3 11.01 -7.85 31.94
CA TRP A 3 9.63 -7.59 31.49
C TRP A 3 8.62 -8.56 32.14
N PRO A 4 7.35 -8.17 32.37
CA PRO A 4 6.32 -9.11 32.81
C PRO A 4 5.78 -9.95 31.65
N ALA A 5 5.41 -11.20 31.95
CA ALA A 5 4.88 -12.16 31.00
C ALA A 5 3.51 -11.72 30.43
N VAL A 6 3.40 -11.62 29.10
CA VAL A 6 2.14 -11.45 28.39
C VAL A 6 1.56 -12.84 28.08
N GLY A 7 0.35 -13.08 28.57
CA GLY A 7 -0.42 -14.30 28.34
C GLY A 7 -0.71 -14.52 26.86
N ARG A 8 -0.52 -15.78 26.43
CA ARG A 8 -0.90 -16.25 25.10
C ARG A 8 -2.40 -16.52 25.07
N SER A 9 -3.17 -15.68 24.38
CA SER A 9 -4.52 -16.02 23.93
C SER A 9 -4.81 -15.35 22.59
N GLY A 10 -5.03 -16.14 21.54
CA GLY A 10 -5.61 -15.64 20.28
C GLY A 10 -4.87 -15.96 18.96
N PHE A 11 -4.10 -17.04 18.85
CA PHE A 11 -3.72 -17.55 17.52
C PHE A 11 -4.90 -18.31 16.93
N GLY A 12 -5.70 -17.68 16.05
CA GLY A 12 -6.70 -18.43 15.28
C GLY A 12 -7.81 -17.67 14.54
N ALA A 13 -8.01 -16.37 14.75
CA ALA A 13 -9.23 -15.70 14.25
C ALA A 13 -8.99 -14.52 13.28
N GLY A 14 -7.78 -14.32 12.74
CA GLY A 14 -7.40 -13.05 12.07
C GLY A 14 -7.00 -13.12 10.60
N LEU A 15 -7.13 -14.24 9.88
CA LEU A 15 -6.72 -14.32 8.47
C LEU A 15 -7.78 -13.81 7.48
N GLN A 16 -8.97 -13.48 7.96
CA GLN A 16 -10.04 -12.90 7.15
C GLN A 16 -10.10 -11.40 7.45
N ARG A 17 -9.36 -10.61 6.67
CA ARG A 17 -9.59 -9.17 6.58
C ARG A 17 -11.05 -8.93 6.18
N ARG A 18 -11.59 -7.76 6.56
CA ARG A 18 -12.89 -7.19 6.16
C ARG A 18 -13.10 -7.23 4.64
N ALA A 19 -13.46 -8.40 4.09
CA ALA A 19 -13.72 -8.58 2.67
C ALA A 19 -14.90 -7.73 2.16
N ALA A 20 -15.70 -7.18 3.09
CA ALA A 20 -16.82 -6.30 2.80
C ALA A 20 -16.42 -4.84 2.52
N GLU A 21 -15.20 -4.38 2.82
CA GLU A 21 -14.89 -2.94 2.88
C GLU A 21 -13.93 -2.42 1.80
N SER A 22 -13.19 -3.27 1.09
CA SER A 22 -12.38 -2.89 -0.08
C SER A 22 -12.05 -4.11 -0.94
N PRO A 23 -11.99 -3.98 -2.28
CA PRO A 23 -11.44 -5.01 -3.14
C PRO A 23 -9.99 -5.37 -2.77
N PHE A 24 -9.66 -6.66 -2.85
CA PHE A 24 -8.30 -7.15 -2.65
C PHE A 24 -7.32 -6.50 -3.64
N GLY A 25 -6.09 -6.25 -3.18
CA GLY A 25 -5.00 -5.73 -4.01
C GLY A 25 -4.99 -4.20 -4.22
N LYS A 26 -6.04 -3.46 -3.85
CA LYS A 26 -6.09 -1.99 -4.03
C LYS A 26 -5.01 -1.25 -3.24
N LEU A 27 -4.66 -1.70 -2.03
CA LEU A 27 -3.53 -1.14 -1.27
C LEU A 27 -2.17 -1.41 -1.92
N THR A 28 -1.96 -2.62 -2.46
CA THR A 28 -0.75 -2.93 -3.22
C THR A 28 -0.67 -2.09 -4.50
N GLN A 29 -1.80 -1.87 -5.18
CA GLN A 29 -1.86 -0.97 -6.33
C GLN A 29 -1.53 0.48 -5.93
N ALA A 30 -2.05 0.97 -4.80
CA ALA A 30 -1.72 2.31 -4.30
C ALA A 30 -0.20 2.47 -4.08
N GLY A 31 0.48 1.44 -3.59
CA GLY A 31 1.94 1.43 -3.48
C GLY A 31 2.67 1.53 -4.82
N ARG A 32 2.21 0.78 -5.83
CA ARG A 32 2.76 0.87 -7.21
C ARG A 32 2.54 2.25 -7.81
N ASP A 33 1.36 2.81 -7.61
CA ASP A 33 1.00 4.12 -8.13
C ASP A 33 1.80 5.23 -7.46
N TRP A 34 2.04 5.13 -6.15
CA TRP A 34 2.94 6.01 -5.41
C TRP A 34 4.36 5.96 -5.99
N ALA A 35 4.92 4.76 -6.16
CA ALA A 35 6.28 4.59 -6.69
C ALA A 35 6.44 5.14 -8.12
N ASN A 36 5.37 5.11 -8.92
CA ASN A 36 5.34 5.66 -10.27
C ASN A 36 4.97 7.17 -10.33
N GLY A 37 4.70 7.81 -9.18
CA GLY A 37 4.26 9.21 -9.13
C GLY A 37 2.84 9.44 -9.69
N THR A 38 2.02 8.39 -9.79
CA THR A 38 0.66 8.43 -10.35
C THR A 38 -0.45 8.22 -9.33
N LEU A 39 -0.12 8.18 -8.03
CA LEU A 39 -1.10 7.99 -6.94
C LEU A 39 -2.25 9.00 -7.00
N PHE A 40 -1.95 10.27 -7.29
CA PHE A 40 -2.93 11.34 -7.40
C PHE A 40 -3.31 11.68 -8.85
N ASN A 41 -2.74 10.97 -9.83
CA ASN A 41 -3.00 11.27 -11.23
C ASN A 41 -4.26 10.55 -11.69
N THR A 42 -5.11 11.26 -12.43
CA THR A 42 -6.20 10.68 -13.20
C THR A 42 -5.61 9.93 -14.39
N ARG A 43 -5.41 8.62 -14.23
CA ARG A 43 -5.20 7.73 -15.38
C ARG A 43 -6.58 7.44 -16.00
N PRO A 44 -6.71 7.36 -17.34
CA PRO A 44 -7.85 6.67 -17.93
C PRO A 44 -7.88 5.25 -17.36
N ASP A 45 -8.97 4.88 -16.68
CA ASP A 45 -9.08 3.56 -16.09
C ASP A 45 -8.93 2.48 -17.19
N ASP A 46 -8.27 1.36 -16.86
CA ASP A 46 -8.17 0.21 -17.76
C ASP A 46 -9.55 -0.47 -17.93
N ASP A 47 -10.60 0.08 -17.32
CA ASP A 47 -12.03 -0.25 -17.45
C ASP A 47 -12.48 -0.52 -18.88
N ALA A 48 -11.97 0.22 -19.87
CA ALA A 48 -12.35 -0.03 -21.26
C ALA A 48 -11.84 -1.40 -21.77
N THR A 49 -10.67 -1.80 -21.30
CA THR A 49 -10.05 -3.11 -21.61
C THR A 49 -10.76 -4.23 -20.85
N GLU A 50 -11.10 -4.00 -19.58
CA GLU A 50 -11.84 -4.97 -18.76
C GLU A 50 -13.30 -5.12 -19.24
N ALA A 51 -13.97 -4.02 -19.57
CA ALA A 51 -15.32 -4.03 -20.14
C ALA A 51 -15.35 -4.81 -21.45
N ALA A 52 -14.35 -4.62 -22.32
CA ALA A 52 -14.21 -5.43 -23.53
C ALA A 52 -14.02 -6.92 -23.23
N PHE A 53 -13.20 -7.25 -22.22
CA PHE A 53 -13.02 -8.64 -21.77
C PHE A 53 -14.34 -9.28 -21.29
N TRP A 54 -15.18 -8.51 -20.59
CA TRP A 54 -16.47 -8.97 -20.08
C TRP A 54 -17.64 -8.76 -21.06
N GLY A 55 -17.41 -8.25 -22.27
CA GLY A 55 -18.45 -7.97 -23.27
C GLY A 55 -19.42 -6.84 -22.88
N ILE A 56 -19.02 -5.99 -21.94
CA ILE A 56 -19.78 -4.83 -21.48
C ILE A 56 -19.60 -3.70 -22.49
N ASN A 57 -20.70 -3.12 -22.98
CA ASN A 57 -20.62 -1.95 -23.86
C ASN A 57 -20.07 -0.75 -23.07
N PRO A 58 -18.89 -0.21 -23.41
CA PRO A 58 -18.28 0.89 -22.67
C PRO A 58 -19.11 2.17 -22.71
N ALA A 59 -20.01 2.34 -23.68
CA ALA A 59 -20.95 3.47 -23.70
C ALA A 59 -22.00 3.40 -22.56
N LEU A 60 -22.15 2.25 -21.90
CA LEU A 60 -22.98 2.08 -20.71
C LEU A 60 -22.24 2.39 -19.40
N LEU A 61 -20.90 2.48 -19.45
CA LEU A 61 -20.09 2.94 -18.34
C LEU A 61 -20.18 4.47 -18.33
N THR A 62 -21.07 5.01 -17.50
CA THR A 62 -21.18 6.45 -17.29
C THR A 62 -19.94 6.91 -16.52
N ALA A 63 -18.91 7.31 -17.26
CA ALA A 63 -17.64 7.73 -16.70
C ALA A 63 -17.82 9.02 -15.88
N THR A 64 -17.89 8.88 -14.55
CA THR A 64 -17.29 9.83 -13.62
C THR A 64 -16.74 9.05 -12.43
N GLU A 65 -15.93 8.02 -12.71
CA GLU A 65 -15.18 7.33 -11.65
C GLU A 65 -13.78 7.95 -11.63
N THR A 66 -13.56 8.77 -10.61
CA THR A 66 -12.24 9.35 -10.34
C THR A 66 -11.38 8.19 -9.84
N LYS A 67 -10.15 8.02 -10.35
CA LYS A 67 -9.19 7.07 -9.73
C LYS A 67 -9.06 7.43 -8.25
N GLY A 68 -9.67 6.62 -7.40
CA GLY A 68 -9.91 6.94 -6.00
C GLY A 68 -9.37 5.85 -5.08
N ILE A 69 -8.91 6.26 -3.91
CA ILE A 69 -8.66 5.34 -2.81
C ILE A 69 -10.02 5.05 -2.15
N TRP A 70 -10.37 3.77 -2.01
CA TRP A 70 -11.54 3.37 -1.23
C TRP A 70 -11.48 4.01 0.16
N GLU A 71 -12.60 4.53 0.66
CA GLU A 71 -12.65 5.26 1.93
C GLU A 71 -12.01 4.47 3.09
N SER A 72 -12.24 3.16 3.13
CA SER A 72 -11.65 2.21 4.07
C SER A 72 -10.13 2.13 4.04
N ASN A 73 -9.51 2.42 2.89
CA ASN A 73 -8.07 2.39 2.69
C ASN A 73 -7.40 3.76 2.95
N VAL A 74 -8.18 4.84 3.08
CA VAL A 74 -7.64 6.20 3.30
C VAL A 74 -6.75 6.28 4.54
N PRO A 75 -7.09 5.69 5.70
CA PRO A 75 -6.22 5.72 6.88
C PRO A 75 -4.85 5.08 6.62
N ALA A 76 -4.82 3.97 5.89
CA ALA A 76 -3.57 3.28 5.55
C ALA A 76 -2.71 4.08 4.58
N VAL A 77 -3.32 4.68 3.54
CA VAL A 77 -2.61 5.53 2.58
C VAL A 77 -2.06 6.78 3.28
N HIS A 78 -2.85 7.44 4.13
CA HIS A 78 -2.38 8.60 4.89
C HIS A 78 -1.22 8.23 5.84
N ALA A 79 -1.35 7.12 6.57
CA ALA A 79 -0.29 6.64 7.44
C ALA A 79 0.99 6.29 6.65
N PHE A 80 0.87 5.64 5.50
CA PHE A 80 2.00 5.37 4.62
C PHE A 80 2.67 6.65 4.11
N LEU A 81 1.90 7.63 3.61
CA LEU A 81 2.43 8.91 3.13
C LEU A 81 3.13 9.72 4.24
N THR A 82 2.76 9.52 5.49
CA THR A 82 3.44 10.13 6.64
C THR A 82 4.88 9.65 6.79
N ILE A 83 5.17 8.42 6.36
CA ILE A 83 6.46 7.73 6.57
C ILE A 83 7.16 7.33 5.27
N ASP A 84 6.68 7.81 4.12
CA ASP A 84 7.15 7.39 2.79
C ASP A 84 8.61 7.79 2.50
N SER A 85 9.19 8.66 3.33
CA SER A 85 10.60 9.04 3.33
C SER A 85 11.52 8.05 4.03
N GLN A 86 10.99 7.07 4.76
CA GLN A 86 11.76 6.19 5.65
C GLN A 86 12.27 4.90 4.99
N PHE A 87 12.34 4.85 3.65
CA PHE A 87 12.83 3.65 2.96
C PHE A 87 14.31 3.39 3.23
N ARG A 88 14.63 2.12 3.55
CA ARG A 88 15.99 1.60 3.53
C ARG A 88 16.41 1.31 2.10
N MET A 89 17.49 1.95 1.69
CA MET A 89 18.05 1.82 0.35
C MET A 89 19.54 1.50 0.39
N THR A 90 20.02 0.76 -0.61
CA THR A 90 21.45 0.47 -0.80
C THR A 90 21.86 0.95 -2.18
N ALA A 91 22.86 1.83 -2.24
CA ALA A 91 23.47 2.20 -3.50
C ALA A 91 24.21 1.00 -4.11
N LEU A 92 23.97 0.76 -5.39
CA LEU A 92 24.63 -0.25 -6.20
C LEU A 92 25.67 0.41 -7.11
N ALA A 93 26.54 -0.41 -7.70
CA ALA A 93 27.46 0.05 -8.74
C ALA A 93 26.69 0.70 -9.91
N ARG A 94 27.34 1.63 -10.61
CA ARG A 94 26.80 2.34 -11.78
C ARG A 94 25.49 3.11 -11.52
N GLY A 95 25.29 3.62 -10.29
CA GLY A 95 24.18 4.50 -9.97
C GLY A 95 22.83 3.81 -9.72
N GLY A 96 22.81 2.49 -9.55
CA GLY A 96 21.59 1.77 -9.12
C GLY A 96 21.29 1.98 -7.63
N VAL A 97 20.05 1.75 -7.21
CA VAL A 97 19.57 1.88 -5.81
C VAL A 97 18.62 0.74 -5.41
N LEU A 98 19.09 -0.27 -4.68
CA LEU A 98 18.23 -1.34 -4.16
C LEU A 98 17.36 -0.85 -3.02
N VAL A 99 16.04 -0.94 -3.18
CA VAL A 99 15.07 -0.57 -2.14
C VAL A 99 14.63 -1.83 -1.41
N HIS A 100 14.80 -1.87 -0.10
CA HIS A 100 14.46 -3.06 0.71
C HIS A 100 13.05 -3.00 1.30
N GLY A 101 12.59 -1.79 1.63
CA GLY A 101 11.36 -1.55 2.39
C GLY A 101 11.54 -0.38 3.34
N LEU A 102 10.50 -0.07 4.12
CA LEU A 102 10.50 0.94 5.17
C LEU A 102 11.42 0.50 6.32
N ASP A 103 12.17 1.44 6.88
CA ASP A 103 12.78 1.24 8.18
C ASP A 103 11.68 1.23 9.25
N TYR A 104 11.31 0.05 9.75
CA TYR A 104 10.19 -0.06 10.69
C TYR A 104 10.41 0.71 12.00
N ASN A 105 11.66 0.95 12.40
CA ASN A 105 11.95 1.81 13.55
C ASN A 105 11.70 3.30 13.24
N GLY A 106 12.24 3.81 12.13
CA GLY A 106 11.97 5.17 11.65
C GLY A 106 10.48 5.40 11.34
N ALA A 107 9.83 4.45 10.70
CA ALA A 107 8.39 4.45 10.42
C ALA A 107 7.57 4.53 11.72
N ARG A 108 7.89 3.70 12.72
CA ARG A 108 7.23 3.76 14.03
C ARG A 108 7.37 5.15 14.65
N ALA A 109 8.58 5.72 14.65
CA ALA A 109 8.82 7.04 15.21
C ALA A 109 8.05 8.14 14.44
N GLY A 110 8.01 8.07 13.11
CA GLY A 110 7.25 8.99 12.26
C GLY A 110 5.73 8.94 12.53
N LEU A 111 5.17 7.74 12.62
CA LEU A 111 3.74 7.54 12.95
C LEU A 111 3.42 8.05 14.36
N GLU A 112 4.29 7.80 15.34
CA GLU A 112 4.12 8.29 16.70
C GLU A 112 4.16 9.82 16.77
N MET A 113 5.12 10.47 16.09
CA MET A 113 5.20 11.93 16.01
C MET A 113 4.00 12.56 15.30
N ALA A 114 3.40 11.85 14.33
CA ALA A 114 2.18 12.27 13.65
C ALA A 114 0.90 12.00 14.45
N GLY A 115 1.01 11.40 15.65
CA GLY A 115 -0.15 11.06 16.48
C GLY A 115 -1.01 9.91 15.92
N VAL A 116 -0.45 9.08 15.03
CA VAL A 116 -1.16 7.95 14.42
C VAL A 116 -1.15 6.74 15.36
N ALA A 117 -2.34 6.34 15.84
CA ALA A 117 -2.50 5.13 16.63
C ALA A 117 -2.44 3.88 15.74
N VAL A 118 -1.30 3.18 15.77
CA VAL A 118 -1.09 1.99 14.93
C VAL A 118 -1.76 0.75 15.52
N THR A 119 -2.77 0.24 14.82
CA THR A 119 -3.37 -1.08 15.09
C THR A 119 -2.68 -2.17 14.24
N PRO A 120 -2.78 -3.46 14.60
CA PRO A 120 -2.27 -4.55 13.77
C PRO A 120 -2.82 -4.54 12.34
N ASP A 121 -4.10 -4.22 12.18
CA ASP A 121 -4.76 -4.15 10.87
C ASP A 121 -4.19 -2.99 10.04
N LEU A 122 -4.09 -1.78 10.62
CA LEU A 122 -3.51 -0.62 9.96
C LEU A 122 -2.06 -0.89 9.56
N TRP A 123 -1.30 -1.57 10.42
CA TRP A 123 0.07 -1.97 10.11
C TRP A 123 0.12 -2.95 8.94
N SER A 124 -0.75 -3.96 8.91
CA SER A 124 -0.87 -4.90 7.79
C SER A 124 -1.22 -4.18 6.48
N ASP A 125 -2.07 -3.16 6.54
CA ASP A 125 -2.44 -2.36 5.39
C ASP A 125 -1.27 -1.52 4.86
N ILE A 126 -0.51 -0.89 5.75
CA ILE A 126 0.73 -0.17 5.40
C ILE A 126 1.72 -1.11 4.70
N GLN A 127 1.90 -2.33 5.22
CA GLN A 127 2.78 -3.34 4.61
C GLN A 127 2.32 -3.77 3.21
N MET A 128 1.01 -3.78 2.95
CA MET A 128 0.52 -4.06 1.60
C MET A 128 0.85 -2.95 0.60
N ILE A 129 0.80 -1.68 1.04
CA ILE A 129 1.22 -0.53 0.24
C ILE A 129 2.74 -0.60 0.00
N GLU A 130 3.52 -0.82 1.06
CA GLU A 130 4.98 -0.98 1.01
C GLU A 130 5.38 -2.04 -0.02
N ALA A 131 4.77 -3.23 0.02
CA ALA A 131 5.09 -4.32 -0.90
C ALA A 131 4.88 -3.93 -2.37
N GLY A 132 3.80 -3.17 -2.66
CA GLY A 132 3.53 -2.62 -3.99
C GLY A 132 4.60 -1.62 -4.43
N ALA A 133 4.97 -0.71 -3.54
CA ALA A 133 5.99 0.31 -3.78
C ALA A 133 7.38 -0.31 -4.02
N VAL A 134 7.83 -1.23 -3.15
CA VAL A 134 9.11 -1.92 -3.28
C VAL A 134 9.20 -2.72 -4.58
N GLY A 135 8.12 -3.43 -4.93
CA GLY A 135 8.05 -4.19 -6.17
C GLY A 135 8.19 -3.30 -7.41
N GLU A 136 7.63 -2.10 -7.37
CA GLU A 136 7.70 -1.14 -8.48
C GLU A 136 9.06 -0.43 -8.55
N LEU A 137 9.57 0.08 -7.42
CA LEU A 137 10.86 0.77 -7.34
C LEU A 137 12.04 -0.11 -7.80
N ASN A 138 11.91 -1.44 -7.64
CA ASN A 138 12.91 -2.40 -8.09
C ASN A 138 12.64 -3.01 -9.48
N ARG A 139 11.50 -2.72 -10.12
CA ARG A 139 11.08 -3.35 -11.39
C ARG A 139 12.08 -3.16 -12.54
N GLY A 140 12.74 -2.00 -12.62
CA GLY A 140 13.78 -1.71 -13.62
C GLY A 140 15.08 -2.51 -13.48
N ARG A 141 15.13 -3.53 -12.62
CA ARG A 141 16.31 -4.40 -12.37
C ARG A 141 16.15 -5.86 -12.74
N MET A 142 14.94 -6.30 -13.09
CA MET A 142 14.64 -7.70 -13.44
C MET A 142 14.55 -7.92 -14.96
N GLN A 143 15.17 -7.05 -15.75
CA GLN A 143 15.27 -7.17 -17.21
C GLN A 143 16.74 -7.25 -17.62
#